data_AF-A0A535HN23-F1
#
_entry.id   AF-A0A535HN23-F1
#
_cell.length_a   1.000
_cell.length_b   1.000
_cell.length_c   1.000
_cell.angle_alpha   90.00
_cell.angle_beta   90.00
_cell.angle_gamma   90.00
#
_symmetry.space_group_name_H-M   'P 1'
#
loop_
_entity.id
_entity.type
_entity.pdbx_description
1 polymer ?
#
loop_
_entity_poly.entity_id
_entity_poly.type
_entity_poly.pdbx_seq_one_letter_code
_entity_poly.pdbx_strand_id
1 'polypeptide(L)'
;MSYILSPQGVRGAGLGVRVDRATAALPQGATGSIFTVSGGRIIITSLVGEVTTVLGATVTTLAVVSTPTTGAATTLASATAVTSSAAGSWFTLPATLGAALVVTPVAGAAALPTRDLGILVPVGAVQVTTSASDTGSVKWSMTYVPFDDAATVVAA
;
A
#
# COMPACT_ATOMS: atom_id res chain seq x y z
N MET A 1 -24.55 -23.49 -1.91
CA MET A 1 -23.62 -23.27 -3.05
C MET A 1 -23.61 -21.76 -3.32
N SER A 2 -22.61 -21.05 -2.83
CA SER A 2 -22.51 -19.60 -3.07
C SER A 2 -21.78 -19.39 -4.39
N TYR A 3 -22.43 -18.71 -5.33
CA TYR A 3 -21.89 -18.46 -6.67
C TYR A 3 -21.35 -17.03 -6.71
N ILE A 4 -20.18 -16.87 -7.34
CA ILE A 4 -19.55 -15.57 -7.50
C ILE A 4 -20.25 -14.85 -8.66
N LEU A 5 -21.05 -13.85 -8.31
CA LEU A 5 -21.90 -13.13 -9.26
C LEU A 5 -21.35 -11.83 -9.80
N SER A 6 -20.24 -11.34 -9.25
CA SER A 6 -19.75 -9.99 -9.54
C SER A 6 -18.23 -9.95 -9.64
N PRO A 7 -17.66 -8.99 -10.40
CA PRO A 7 -16.22 -8.74 -10.41
C PRO A 7 -15.64 -8.47 -9.00
N GLN A 8 -16.46 -7.93 -8.10
CA GLN A 8 -16.09 -7.78 -6.69
C GLN A 8 -16.02 -9.14 -5.97
N GLY A 9 -16.98 -10.04 -6.21
CA GLY A 9 -16.94 -11.39 -5.66
C GLY A 9 -15.75 -12.22 -6.16
N VAL A 10 -15.35 -12.06 -7.43
CA VAL A 10 -14.15 -12.74 -7.97
C VAL A 10 -12.89 -12.24 -7.26
N ARG A 11 -12.75 -10.93 -7.10
CA ARG A 11 -11.63 -10.33 -6.36
C ARG A 11 -11.65 -10.70 -4.88
N GLY A 12 -12.83 -10.71 -4.26
CA GLY A 12 -13.02 -11.14 -2.88
C GLY A 12 -12.55 -12.57 -2.64
N ALA A 13 -12.93 -13.48 -3.54
CA ALA A 13 -12.51 -14.88 -3.45
C ALA A 13 -11.02 -15.10 -3.77
N GLY A 14 -10.45 -14.34 -4.72
CA GLY A 14 -9.07 -14.54 -5.16
C GLY A 14 -8.00 -13.77 -4.38
N LEU A 15 -8.31 -12.56 -3.92
CA LEU A 15 -7.37 -11.63 -3.29
C LEU A 15 -7.82 -11.15 -1.90
N GLY A 16 -9.06 -11.41 -1.50
CA GLY A 16 -9.62 -10.96 -0.23
C GLY A 16 -10.33 -9.61 -0.31
N VAL A 17 -10.52 -9.00 0.86
CA VAL A 17 -11.26 -7.74 1.05
C VAL A 17 -10.45 -6.58 0.52
N ARG A 18 -11.08 -5.72 -0.27
CA ARG A 18 -10.48 -4.48 -0.79
C ARG A 18 -10.86 -3.29 0.08
N VAL A 19 -9.88 -2.45 0.39
CA VAL A 19 -10.07 -1.15 1.06
C VAL A 19 -9.35 -0.08 0.26
N ASP A 20 -10.06 1.03 0.02
CA ASP A 20 -9.54 2.16 -0.73
C ASP A 20 -9.45 3.37 0.20
N ARG A 21 -8.30 4.05 0.17
CA ARG A 21 -8.08 5.37 0.76
C ARG A 21 -8.22 6.41 -0.34
N ALA A 22 -8.99 7.46 -0.07
CA ALA A 22 -9.08 8.61 -0.95
C ALA A 22 -7.70 9.25 -1.18
N THR A 23 -7.59 10.02 -2.28
CA THR A 23 -6.37 10.75 -2.57
C THR A 23 -6.02 11.71 -1.44
N ALA A 24 -4.75 11.74 -1.06
CA ALA A 24 -4.21 12.68 -0.09
C ALA A 24 -2.82 13.15 -0.51
N ALA A 25 -2.43 14.33 -0.02
CA ALA A 25 -1.08 14.83 -0.23
C ALA A 25 -0.05 13.88 0.36
N LEU A 26 1.13 13.79 -0.27
CA LEU A 26 2.25 13.06 0.32
C LEU A 26 2.61 13.66 1.69
N PRO A 27 3.03 12.83 2.66
CA PRO A 27 3.72 13.32 3.84
C PRO A 27 4.89 14.22 3.44
N GLN A 28 5.15 15.26 4.22
CA GLN A 28 6.12 16.29 3.87
C GLN A 28 7.42 16.06 4.65
N GLY A 29 8.25 15.13 4.18
CA GLY A 29 9.47 14.71 4.89
C GLY A 29 9.18 13.91 6.17
N ALA A 30 8.03 13.24 6.22
CA ALA A 30 7.54 12.55 7.41
C ALA A 30 6.95 11.17 7.07
N THR A 31 6.49 10.46 8.09
CA THR A 31 5.71 9.23 7.94
C THR A 31 4.23 9.54 8.13
N GLY A 32 3.40 9.14 7.18
CA GLY A 32 1.95 9.24 7.25
C GLY A 32 1.28 7.87 7.15
N SER A 33 0.25 7.65 7.97
CA SER A 33 -0.55 6.43 7.89
C SER A 33 -1.38 6.42 6.62
N ILE A 34 -1.42 5.28 5.92
CA ILE A 34 -2.30 5.03 4.77
C ILE A 34 -3.51 4.17 5.16
N PHE A 35 -3.29 3.16 6.01
CA PHE A 35 -4.33 2.27 6.54
C PHE A 35 -4.07 1.95 8.01
N THR A 36 -5.15 1.69 8.75
CA THR A 36 -5.12 1.19 10.13
C THR A 36 -5.67 -0.23 10.17
N VAL A 37 -4.90 -1.15 10.75
CA VAL A 37 -5.25 -2.55 10.99
C VAL A 37 -5.65 -2.71 12.45
N SER A 38 -6.83 -3.27 12.70
CA SER A 38 -7.38 -3.44 14.04
C SER A 38 -8.09 -4.79 14.21
N GLY A 39 -8.36 -5.19 15.46
CA GLY A 39 -9.10 -6.43 15.77
C GLY A 39 -8.33 -7.74 15.55
N GLY A 40 -7.23 -7.73 14.81
CA GLY A 40 -6.38 -8.90 14.58
C GLY A 40 -5.38 -8.69 13.45
N ARG A 41 -4.56 -9.71 13.16
CA ARG A 41 -3.60 -9.73 12.06
C ARG A 41 -4.32 -9.88 10.72
N ILE A 42 -3.69 -9.34 9.69
CA ILE A 42 -4.14 -9.49 8.30
C ILE A 42 -3.00 -10.06 7.45
N ILE A 43 -3.37 -10.67 6.34
CA ILE A 43 -2.44 -10.95 5.24
C ILE A 43 -2.70 -9.92 4.14
N ILE A 44 -1.75 -9.03 3.89
CA ILE A 44 -1.80 -8.13 2.73
C ILE A 44 -1.51 -8.95 1.47
N THR A 45 -2.44 -8.95 0.51
CA THR A 45 -2.30 -9.66 -0.77
C THR A 45 -1.89 -8.72 -1.90
N SER A 46 -2.29 -7.44 -1.83
CA SER A 46 -1.77 -6.39 -2.71
C SER A 46 -1.87 -5.01 -2.05
N LEU A 47 -0.96 -4.12 -2.42
CA LEU A 47 -1.01 -2.71 -2.06
C LEU A 47 -0.57 -1.90 -3.28
N VAL A 48 -1.41 -0.94 -3.66
CA VAL A 48 -1.21 -0.11 -4.85
C VAL A 48 -1.45 1.35 -4.49
N GLY A 49 -0.44 2.19 -4.69
CA GLY A 49 -0.57 3.64 -4.71
C GLY A 49 -0.70 4.13 -6.14
N GLU A 50 -1.70 4.96 -6.43
CA GLU A 50 -1.83 5.62 -7.73
C GLU A 50 -1.62 7.12 -7.55
N VAL A 51 -0.68 7.68 -8.30
CA VAL A 51 -0.45 9.12 -8.33
C VAL A 51 -1.65 9.79 -8.99
N THR A 52 -2.35 10.65 -8.26
CA THR A 52 -3.52 11.40 -8.77
C THR A 52 -3.15 12.83 -9.15
N THR A 53 -2.19 13.41 -8.44
CA THR A 53 -1.58 14.71 -8.74
C THR A 53 -0.09 14.51 -8.88
N VAL A 54 0.49 15.06 -9.95
CA VAL A 54 1.91 14.95 -10.29
C VAL A 54 2.79 15.23 -9.07
N LEU A 55 3.75 14.33 -8.81
CA LEU A 55 4.83 14.57 -7.86
C LEU A 55 5.79 15.59 -8.46
N GLY A 56 6.19 16.58 -7.67
CA GLY A 56 7.03 17.68 -8.11
C GLY A 56 8.44 17.23 -8.50
N ALA A 57 9.30 18.19 -8.83
CA ALA A 57 10.67 17.92 -9.25
C ALA A 57 11.65 17.71 -8.06
N THR A 58 11.14 17.63 -6.83
CA THR A 58 11.95 17.44 -5.63
C THR A 58 12.21 15.96 -5.42
N VAL A 59 13.48 15.55 -5.42
CA VAL A 59 13.86 14.15 -5.18
C VAL A 59 13.39 13.71 -3.80
N THR A 60 12.40 12.81 -3.79
CA THR A 60 11.78 12.29 -2.58
C THR A 60 11.83 10.79 -2.61
N THR A 61 12.37 10.19 -1.55
CA THR A 61 12.30 8.73 -1.42
C THR A 61 10.97 8.33 -0.79
N LEU A 62 10.36 7.26 -1.29
CA LEU A 62 9.12 6.68 -0.79
C LEU A 62 9.41 5.27 -0.26
N ALA A 63 9.07 5.03 1.00
CA ALA A 63 9.11 3.71 1.64
C ALA A 63 7.73 3.35 2.21
N VAL A 64 7.43 2.06 2.32
CA VAL A 64 6.22 1.56 2.97
C VAL A 64 6.59 0.75 4.19
N VAL A 65 6.00 1.10 5.33
CA VAL A 65 6.35 0.55 6.65
C VAL A 65 5.08 0.07 7.36
N SER A 66 5.19 -1.08 8.03
CA SER A 66 4.18 -1.57 8.97
C SER A 66 4.64 -1.28 10.39
N THR A 67 3.92 -0.41 11.09
CA THR A 67 4.20 -0.04 12.48
C THR A 67 3.17 -0.68 13.39
N PRO A 68 3.50 -1.76 14.12
CA PRO A 68 2.55 -2.42 15.02
C PRO A 68 2.22 -1.53 16.22
N THR A 69 1.06 -1.76 16.85
CA THR A 69 0.73 -1.10 18.13
C THR A 69 1.67 -1.53 19.27
N THR A 70 2.32 -2.68 19.12
CA THR A 70 3.29 -3.21 20.08
C THR A 70 4.43 -3.87 19.32
N GLY A 71 5.67 -3.48 19.63
CA GLY A 71 6.87 -3.96 18.94
C GLY A 71 7.51 -2.89 18.04
N ALA A 72 8.38 -3.33 17.13
CA ALA A 72 9.13 -2.46 16.25
C ALA A 72 8.51 -2.37 14.85
N ALA A 73 8.66 -1.21 14.20
CA ALA A 73 8.26 -1.01 12.82
C ALA A 73 9.06 -1.92 11.87
N THR A 74 8.38 -2.46 10.87
CA THR A 74 8.97 -3.34 9.85
C THR A 74 8.80 -2.73 8.46
N THR A 75 9.90 -2.60 7.72
CA THR A 75 9.89 -2.09 6.35
C THR A 75 9.28 -3.12 5.40
N LEU A 76 8.10 -2.82 4.84
CA LEU A 76 7.46 -3.65 3.82
C LEU A 76 8.14 -3.45 2.46
N ALA A 77 8.41 -2.19 2.12
CA ALA A 77 9.18 -1.77 0.95
C ALA A 77 10.16 -0.66 1.34
N SER A 78 11.43 -0.83 1.01
CA SER A 78 12.45 0.17 1.29
C SER A 78 12.37 1.36 0.34
N ALA A 79 13.03 2.44 0.76
CA ALA A 79 12.98 3.74 0.15
C ALA A 79 13.43 3.69 -1.32
N THR A 80 12.58 4.14 -2.23
CA THR A 80 12.91 4.35 -3.66
C THR A 80 12.84 5.82 -3.99
N ALA A 81 13.90 6.35 -4.59
CA ALA A 81 13.96 7.74 -5.01
C ALA A 81 13.00 7.99 -6.19
N VAL A 82 12.14 8.99 -6.03
CA VAL A 82 11.23 9.49 -7.05
C VAL A 82 11.55 10.97 -7.26
N THR A 83 12.06 11.30 -8.45
CA THR A 83 12.43 12.67 -8.85
C THR A 83 11.24 13.46 -9.37
N SER A 84 10.34 12.77 -10.06
CA SER A 84 9.03 13.25 -10.50
C SER A 84 8.18 12.03 -10.84
N SER A 85 6.87 12.16 -10.73
CA SER A 85 5.95 11.08 -11.11
C SER A 85 4.67 11.66 -11.63
N ALA A 86 4.34 11.37 -12.88
CA ALA A 86 3.14 11.89 -13.51
C ALA A 86 1.89 11.17 -12.99
N ALA A 87 0.74 11.85 -13.07
CA ALA A 87 -0.54 11.26 -12.70
C ALA A 87 -0.82 9.98 -13.50
N GLY A 88 -1.33 8.95 -12.82
CA GLY A 88 -1.50 7.60 -13.36
C GLY A 88 -0.28 6.69 -13.23
N SER A 89 0.78 7.12 -12.57
CA SER A 89 1.90 6.25 -12.17
C SER A 89 1.53 5.40 -10.95
N TRP A 90 2.16 4.24 -10.82
CA TRP A 90 1.84 3.26 -9.79
C TRP A 90 3.01 3.01 -8.83
N PHE A 91 2.68 2.84 -7.55
CA PHE A 91 3.57 2.36 -6.51
C PHE A 91 3.06 1.03 -5.98
N THR A 92 3.86 -0.04 -6.05
CA THR A 92 3.47 -1.37 -5.57
C THR A 92 4.52 -1.97 -4.65
N LEU A 93 4.08 -2.87 -3.76
CA LEU A 93 5.02 -3.60 -2.91
C LEU A 93 5.89 -4.56 -3.74
N PRO A 94 7.17 -4.72 -3.38
CA PRO A 94 8.04 -5.70 -3.99
C PRO A 94 7.71 -7.13 -3.58
N ALA A 95 8.24 -8.11 -4.34
CA ALA A 95 8.09 -9.53 -4.06
C ALA A 95 8.75 -9.95 -2.73
N THR A 96 9.82 -9.26 -2.33
CA THR A 96 10.61 -9.54 -1.13
C THR A 96 10.44 -8.41 -0.12
N LEU A 97 10.18 -8.76 1.14
CA LEU A 97 10.01 -7.76 2.20
C LEU A 97 11.31 -6.95 2.37
N GLY A 98 11.19 -5.63 2.42
CA GLY A 98 12.34 -4.72 2.55
C GLY A 98 13.10 -4.45 1.25
N ALA A 99 12.74 -5.07 0.13
CA ALA A 99 13.26 -4.66 -1.18
C ALA A 99 12.71 -3.27 -1.59
N ALA A 100 13.29 -2.66 -2.61
CA ALA A 100 12.91 -1.33 -3.06
C ALA A 100 11.44 -1.28 -3.49
N LEU A 101 10.73 -0.22 -3.12
CA LEU A 101 9.38 0.07 -3.61
C LEU A 101 9.35 0.06 -5.15
N VAL A 102 8.40 -0.66 -5.72
CA VAL A 102 8.28 -0.74 -7.17
C VAL A 102 7.55 0.50 -7.67
N VAL A 103 8.24 1.29 -8.49
CA VAL A 103 7.69 2.49 -9.14
C VAL A 103 7.50 2.18 -10.61
N THR A 104 6.24 2.19 -11.07
CA THR A 104 5.91 2.00 -12.48
C THR A 104 5.42 3.34 -13.06
N PRO A 105 6.14 3.93 -14.03
CA PRO A 105 5.71 5.17 -14.67
C PRO A 105 4.42 4.98 -15.49
N VAL A 106 3.75 6.09 -15.79
CA VAL A 106 2.40 6.20 -16.40
C VAL A 106 2.07 5.17 -17.48
N ALA A 107 0.83 4.67 -17.44
CA ALA A 107 0.18 3.81 -18.43
C ALA A 107 0.83 2.42 -18.66
N GLY A 108 1.83 2.05 -17.86
CA GLY A 108 2.37 0.69 -17.83
C GLY A 108 1.54 -0.26 -16.97
N ALA A 109 1.63 -1.56 -17.26
CA ALA A 109 1.19 -2.59 -16.33
C ALA A 109 2.11 -2.58 -15.10
N ALA A 110 1.57 -2.30 -13.92
CA ALA A 110 2.32 -2.45 -12.68
C ALA A 110 2.37 -3.92 -12.29
N ALA A 111 3.57 -4.43 -12.01
CA ALA A 111 3.71 -5.74 -11.41
C ALA A 111 3.09 -5.72 -10.01
N LEU A 112 2.10 -6.58 -9.80
CA LEU A 112 1.73 -7.05 -8.47
C LEU A 112 2.48 -8.36 -8.30
N PRO A 113 3.71 -8.35 -7.76
CA PRO A 113 4.44 -9.59 -7.59
C PRO A 113 3.59 -10.51 -6.73
N THR A 114 3.16 -11.61 -7.32
CA THR A 114 2.39 -12.65 -6.66
C THR A 114 3.25 -13.19 -5.54
N ARG A 115 2.92 -12.84 -4.30
CA ARG A 115 3.42 -13.54 -3.13
C ARG A 115 2.49 -14.72 -2.93
N ASP A 116 3.02 -15.94 -2.96
CA ASP A 116 2.21 -17.17 -2.87
C ASP A 116 1.25 -17.18 -1.67
N LEU A 117 1.56 -16.43 -0.59
CA LEU A 117 0.73 -16.33 0.62
C LEU A 117 0.56 -14.88 1.16
N GLY A 118 0.94 -13.84 0.41
CA GLY A 118 0.87 -12.44 0.90
C GLY A 118 1.88 -12.07 2.00
N ILE A 119 1.61 -10.98 2.74
CA ILE A 119 2.45 -10.49 3.85
C ILE A 119 1.62 -10.44 5.14
N LEU A 120 2.02 -11.20 6.16
CA LEU A 120 1.40 -11.13 7.48
C LEU A 120 1.74 -9.80 8.16
N VAL A 121 0.71 -9.03 8.51
CA VAL A 121 0.82 -7.72 9.15
C VAL A 121 0.02 -7.72 10.46
N PRO A 122 0.65 -7.33 11.58
CA PRO A 122 -0.03 -7.20 12.87
C PRO A 122 -0.94 -5.96 12.93
N VAL A 123 -1.74 -5.89 14.01
CA VAL A 123 -2.50 -4.68 14.34
C VAL A 123 -1.56 -3.47 14.49
N GLY A 124 -1.98 -2.33 13.95
CA GLY A 124 -1.13 -1.15 13.83
C GLY A 124 -1.44 -0.33 12.59
N ALA A 125 -0.46 0.46 12.14
CA ALA A 125 -0.58 1.31 10.97
C ALA A 125 0.28 0.79 9.82
N VAL A 126 -0.29 0.74 8.63
CA VAL A 126 0.47 0.69 7.38
C VAL A 126 0.70 2.13 6.95
N GLN A 127 1.95 2.49 6.68
CA GLN A 127 2.39 3.87 6.54
C GLN A 127 3.28 4.05 5.30
N VAL A 128 3.27 5.26 4.77
CA VAL A 128 4.23 5.72 3.76
C VAL A 128 5.17 6.75 4.38
N THR A 129 6.47 6.59 4.14
CA THR A 129 7.50 7.52 4.62
C THR A 129 8.12 8.23 3.44
N THR A 130 8.23 9.55 3.54
CA THR A 130 8.86 10.43 2.55
C THR A 130 10.13 11.05 3.12
N SER A 131 11.23 11.12 2.35
CA SER A 131 12.46 11.78 2.84
C SER A 131 12.49 13.30 2.70
N ALA A 132 11.61 13.88 1.90
CA ALA A 132 11.57 15.31 1.61
C ALA A 132 10.12 15.79 1.48
N SER A 133 9.96 17.12 1.49
CA SER A 133 8.68 17.75 1.16
C SER A 133 8.53 17.83 -0.35
N ASP A 134 7.45 17.25 -0.87
CA ASP A 134 7.13 17.28 -2.29
C ASP A 134 5.63 17.51 -2.49
N THR A 135 5.32 18.23 -3.55
CA THR A 135 3.95 18.42 -4.01
C THR A 135 3.45 17.14 -4.64
N GLY A 136 2.12 16.96 -4.68
CA GLY A 136 1.50 15.80 -5.32
C GLY A 136 0.59 15.05 -4.36
N SER A 137 -0.13 14.07 -4.89
CA SER A 137 -1.11 13.31 -4.12
C SER A 137 -1.23 11.89 -4.65
N VAL A 138 -1.51 10.98 -3.73
CA VAL A 138 -1.61 9.54 -4.01
C VAL A 138 -2.88 9.01 -3.36
N LYS A 139 -3.66 8.22 -4.10
CA LYS A 139 -4.70 7.36 -3.52
C LYS A 139 -4.13 5.96 -3.34
N TRP A 140 -4.59 5.25 -2.31
CA TRP A 140 -4.07 3.92 -1.99
C TRP A 140 -5.18 2.88 -1.99
N SER A 141 -4.91 1.72 -2.56
CA SER A 141 -5.81 0.57 -2.58
C SER A 141 -5.08 -0.63 -2.00
N MET A 142 -5.67 -1.29 -1.01
CA MET A 142 -5.14 -2.51 -0.42
C MET A 142 -6.14 -3.64 -0.58
N THR A 143 -5.65 -4.84 -0.90
CA THR A 143 -6.41 -6.08 -0.71
C THR A 143 -5.78 -6.88 0.40
N TYR A 144 -6.62 -7.46 1.26
CA TYR A 144 -6.16 -8.26 2.39
C TYR A 144 -7.10 -9.43 2.69
N VAL A 145 -6.55 -10.48 3.29
CA VAL A 145 -7.32 -11.58 3.89
C VAL A 145 -7.18 -11.46 5.41
N PRO A 146 -8.28 -11.45 6.19
CA PRO A 146 -8.21 -11.55 7.64
C PRO A 146 -7.46 -12.81 8.05
N PHE A 147 -6.43 -12.69 8.91
CA PHE A 147 -5.78 -13.86 9.51
C PHE A 147 -6.51 -14.29 10.78
N ASP A 148 -6.95 -13.30 11.56
CA ASP A 148 -7.81 -13.49 12.73
C ASP A 148 -9.23 -12.99 12.39
N ASP A 149 -10.28 -13.64 12.92
CA ASP A 149 -11.69 -13.41 12.52
C ASP A 149 -12.18 -11.96 12.72
N ALA A 150 -11.67 -11.28 13.74
CA ALA A 150 -12.03 -9.90 14.05
C ALA A 150 -11.19 -8.86 13.30
N ALA A 151 -10.27 -9.29 12.42
CA ALA A 151 -9.34 -8.38 11.76
C ALA A 151 -10.03 -7.50 10.72
N THR A 152 -9.85 -6.19 10.87
CA THR A 152 -10.41 -5.17 9.99
C THR A 152 -9.37 -4.15 9.59
N VAL A 153 -9.58 -3.56 8.42
CA VAL A 153 -8.75 -2.49 7.88
C VAL A 153 -9.63 -1.29 7.56
N VAL A 154 -9.18 -0.11 7.97
CA VAL A 154 -9.83 1.16 7.62
C VAL A 154 -8.80 2.11 7.01
N ALA A 155 -9.24 2.90 6.04
CA ALA A 155 -8.46 4.02 5.52
C ALA A 155 -8.18 5.04 6.64
N ALA A 156 -6.92 5.43 6.80
CA ALA A 156 -6.52 6.46 7.77
C ALA A 156 -6.58 7.88 7.17
#